data_AF-E9UVG1-F1
#
_entry.id   AF-E9UVG1-F1
#
_cell.length_a   1.000
_cell.length_b   1.000
_cell.length_c   1.000
_cell.angle_alpha   90.00
_cell.angle_beta   90.00
_cell.angle_gamma   90.00
#
_symmetry.space_group_name_H-M   'P 1'
#
loop_
_entity.id
_entity.type
_entity.pdbx_description
1 polymer ?
#
loop_
_entity_poly.entity_id
_entity_poly.type
_entity_poly.pdbx_seq_one_letter_code
_entity_poly.pdbx_strand_id
1 'polypeptide(L)'
;MYAEERQIATARLVAERGRISVADIAERFEVTTETVRRDLSTLERRGLVRRVHGGAVPVETMAVLESALGEREQTFTAQKDRIAEAALDLLPTTGGTIAIDAGTTTSRFARALPRDHQLTVVTHAVPVAAMLAGSPQIELHLLPGRVRPATQAAVGAETVDALSRLRVDVCFVATNGLTLAHGLSTPDHDEAATKRALVNAARRVVCLTDSSKIGVETTLRFAALGNVDVLVTDSDIDDDVADELRESGLEVRIA
;
A
#
# COMPACT_ATOMS: atom_id res chain seq x y z
N MET A 1 3.34 26.84 32.89
CA MET A 1 4.08 25.87 32.05
C MET A 1 4.97 26.62 31.06
N TYR A 2 6.25 26.27 30.97
CA TYR A 2 7.15 26.91 30.01
C TYR A 2 6.79 26.52 28.57
N ALA A 3 7.18 27.35 27.60
CA ALA A 3 6.80 27.14 26.20
C ALA A 3 7.32 25.80 25.64
N GLU A 4 8.54 25.40 25.99
CA GLU A 4 9.15 24.14 25.54
C GLU A 4 8.45 22.91 26.13
N GLU A 5 8.13 22.92 27.43
CA GLU A 5 7.37 21.86 28.10
C GLU A 5 5.98 21.69 27.47
N ARG A 6 5.29 22.82 27.19
CA ARG A 6 3.99 22.81 26.53
C ARG A 6 4.07 22.27 25.10
N GLN A 7 5.12 22.60 24.36
CA GLN A 7 5.35 22.09 23.01
C GLN A 7 5.56 20.57 23.01
N ILE A 8 6.38 20.05 23.93
CA ILE A 8 6.60 18.60 24.09
C ILE A 8 5.31 17.90 24.47
N ALA A 9 4.55 18.44 25.44
CA ALA A 9 3.28 17.89 25.87
C ALA A 9 2.23 17.91 24.74
N THR A 10 2.21 18.97 23.94
CA THR A 10 1.32 19.10 22.77
C THR A 10 1.67 18.06 21.71
N ALA A 11 2.96 17.86 21.40
CA ALA A 11 3.38 16.85 20.42
C ALA A 11 2.99 15.42 20.86
N ARG A 12 3.16 15.09 22.16
CA ARG A 12 2.71 13.79 22.72
C ARG A 12 1.20 13.63 22.62
N LEU A 13 0.44 14.66 22.99
CA LEU A 13 -1.01 14.63 22.96
C LEU A 13 -1.56 14.48 21.52
N VAL A 14 -0.88 15.11 20.55
CA VAL A 14 -1.16 14.96 19.12
C VAL A 14 -0.88 13.53 18.67
N ALA A 15 0.27 12.94 19.07
CA ALA A 15 0.63 11.55 18.78
C ALA A 15 -0.37 10.53 19.35
N GLU A 16 -0.81 10.71 20.60
CA GLU A 16 -1.76 9.81 21.29
C GLU A 16 -3.19 9.89 20.72
N ARG A 17 -3.64 11.08 20.33
CA ARG A 17 -5.04 11.30 19.90
C ARG A 17 -5.25 11.29 18.39
N GLY A 18 -4.18 11.29 17.60
CA GLY A 18 -4.22 11.33 16.13
C GLY A 18 -4.69 12.67 15.52
N ARG A 19 -5.54 13.43 16.23
CA ARG A 19 -5.92 14.81 15.87
C ARG A 19 -6.33 15.56 17.12
N ILE A 20 -6.00 16.85 17.17
CA ILE A 20 -6.49 17.74 18.22
C ILE A 20 -6.72 19.14 17.69
N SER A 21 -7.76 19.82 18.18
CA SER A 21 -8.05 21.19 17.77
C SER A 21 -7.21 22.20 18.55
N VAL A 22 -7.05 23.40 17.98
CA VAL A 22 -6.41 24.53 18.66
C VAL A 22 -7.19 24.90 19.93
N ALA A 23 -8.52 24.76 19.92
CA ALA A 23 -9.37 25.04 21.08
C ALA A 23 -9.11 24.06 22.22
N ASP A 24 -9.02 22.75 21.93
CA ASP A 24 -8.76 21.73 22.96
C ASP A 24 -7.36 21.88 23.58
N ILE A 25 -6.35 22.24 22.78
CA ILE A 25 -5.00 22.53 23.29
C ILE A 25 -5.03 23.79 24.17
N ALA A 26 -5.74 24.83 23.74
CA ALA A 26 -5.86 26.09 24.46
C ALA A 26 -6.54 25.91 25.82
N GLU A 27 -7.64 25.16 25.85
CA GLU A 27 -8.36 24.81 27.08
C GLU A 27 -7.49 23.95 28.00
N ARG A 28 -6.88 22.88 27.48
CA ARG A 28 -6.11 21.94 28.30
C ARG A 28 -4.86 22.53 28.94
N PHE A 29 -4.20 23.47 28.27
CA PHE A 29 -2.99 24.11 28.79
C PHE A 29 -3.26 25.53 29.34
N GLU A 30 -4.53 25.95 29.41
CA GLU A 30 -4.97 27.26 29.90
C GLU A 30 -4.23 28.44 29.22
N VAL A 31 -4.11 28.39 27.89
CA VAL A 31 -3.45 29.41 27.07
C VAL A 31 -4.35 29.93 25.96
N THR A 32 -4.01 31.08 25.39
CA THR A 32 -4.76 31.62 24.24
C THR A 32 -4.55 30.76 22.98
N THR A 33 -5.53 30.77 22.08
CA THR A 33 -5.43 30.13 20.75
C THR A 33 -4.27 30.69 19.92
N GLU A 34 -3.89 31.95 20.12
CA GLU A 34 -2.74 32.58 19.46
C GLU A 34 -1.41 31.99 19.95
N THR A 35 -1.29 31.72 21.25
CA THR A 35 -0.14 31.00 21.82
C THR A 35 -0.03 29.60 21.21
N VAL A 36 -1.13 28.86 21.15
CA VAL A 36 -1.17 27.52 20.54
C VAL A 36 -0.77 27.56 19.05
N ARG A 37 -1.28 28.52 18.27
CA ARG A 37 -0.89 28.69 16.86
C ARG A 37 0.62 28.92 16.69
N ARG A 38 1.25 29.70 17.58
CA ARG A 38 2.71 29.92 17.57
C ARG A 38 3.49 28.66 17.94
N ASP A 39 3.03 27.91 18.93
CA ASP A 39 3.65 26.64 19.33
C ASP A 39 3.55 25.59 18.23
N LEU A 40 2.37 25.41 17.64
CA LEU A 40 2.17 24.51 16.50
C LEU A 40 3.02 24.89 15.29
N SER A 41 3.20 26.19 15.03
CA SER A 41 4.11 26.66 13.97
C SER A 41 5.57 26.31 14.27
N THR A 42 5.96 26.29 15.54
CA THR A 42 7.31 25.91 15.96
C THR A 42 7.52 24.41 15.87
N LEU A 43 6.55 23.62 16.32
CA LEU A 43 6.55 22.16 16.23
C LEU A 43 6.53 21.68 14.76
N GLU A 44 5.78 22.36 13.88
CA GLU A 44 5.74 22.05 12.44
C GLU A 44 7.08 22.32 11.76
N ARG A 45 7.74 23.45 12.05
CA ARG A 45 9.11 23.70 11.54
C ARG A 45 10.13 22.67 12.01
N ARG A 46 9.89 22.05 13.17
CA ARG A 46 10.72 20.98 13.74
C ARG A 46 10.32 19.57 13.25
N GLY A 47 9.28 19.44 12.44
CA GLY A 47 8.81 18.15 11.94
C GLY A 47 8.18 17.25 13.02
N LEU A 48 7.59 17.83 14.06
CA LEU A 48 6.98 17.07 15.17
C LEU A 48 5.46 16.97 15.08
N VAL A 49 4.81 17.92 14.42
CA VAL A 49 3.36 17.90 14.10
C VAL A 49 3.13 18.51 12.72
N ARG A 50 2.01 18.23 12.07
CA ARG A 50 1.54 18.95 10.87
C ARG A 50 0.29 19.75 11.20
N ARG A 51 0.25 21.01 10.79
CA ARG A 51 -0.94 21.86 11.00
C ARG A 51 -2.04 21.51 9.99
N VAL A 52 -3.27 21.52 10.48
CA VAL A 52 -4.49 21.37 9.66
C VAL A 52 -5.45 22.50 9.97
N HIS A 53 -6.56 22.61 9.21
CA HIS A 53 -7.55 23.64 9.49
C HIS A 53 -8.10 23.47 10.92
N GLY A 54 -7.83 24.45 11.78
CA GLY A 54 -8.30 24.48 13.17
C GLY A 54 -7.54 23.58 14.17
N GLY A 55 -6.43 22.95 13.81
CA GLY A 55 -5.76 21.99 14.71
C GLY A 55 -4.40 21.50 14.25
N ALA A 56 -3.95 20.39 14.85
CA ALA A 56 -2.75 19.68 14.47
C ALA A 56 -2.99 18.17 14.44
N VAL A 57 -2.22 17.49 13.59
CA VAL A 57 -2.14 16.04 13.48
C VAL A 57 -0.67 15.62 13.60
N PRO A 58 -0.37 14.38 14.01
CA PRO A 58 0.98 13.84 13.95
C PRO A 58 1.58 14.04 12.56
N VAL A 59 2.90 14.23 12.45
CA VAL A 59 3.57 14.19 11.14
C VAL A 59 3.30 12.86 10.45
N GLU A 60 3.19 11.82 11.26
CA GLU A 60 2.77 10.48 10.84
C GLU A 60 1.36 10.48 10.25
N THR A 61 0.39 11.31 10.62
CA THR A 61 -0.99 11.19 10.11
C THR A 61 -1.17 11.59 8.64
N MET A 62 -0.15 12.20 8.03
CA MET A 62 -0.05 12.25 6.56
C MET A 62 1.01 11.30 5.98
N ALA A 63 1.96 10.80 6.78
CA ALA A 63 2.72 9.59 6.40
C ALA A 63 1.87 8.31 6.49
N VAL A 64 0.71 8.37 7.15
CA VAL A 64 -0.35 7.36 7.19
C VAL A 64 -1.16 7.38 5.90
N LEU A 65 -1.06 8.44 5.10
CA LEU A 65 -1.60 8.41 3.74
C LEU A 65 -0.73 7.52 2.84
N GLU A 66 0.58 7.39 3.06
CA GLU A 66 1.41 6.39 2.38
C GLU A 66 2.75 6.25 3.12
N SER A 67 2.94 5.22 3.96
CA SER A 67 4.24 5.03 4.63
C SER A 67 5.32 4.76 3.59
N ALA A 68 6.56 5.21 3.85
CA ALA A 68 7.64 5.01 2.88
C ALA A 68 7.84 3.51 2.64
N LEU A 69 8.18 3.10 1.41
CA LEU A 69 8.35 1.69 1.06
C LEU A 69 9.27 0.95 2.05
N GLY A 70 10.36 1.59 2.49
CA GLY A 70 11.30 1.02 3.45
C GLY A 70 10.72 0.76 4.85
N GLU A 71 9.78 1.59 5.32
CA GLU A 71 9.09 1.36 6.60
C GLU A 71 8.09 0.21 6.48
N ARG A 72 7.34 0.17 5.37
CA ARG A 72 6.43 -0.93 5.07
C ARG A 72 7.18 -2.25 4.97
N GLU A 73 8.39 -2.27 4.41
CA GLU A 73 9.16 -3.49 4.18
C GLU A 73 9.51 -4.21 5.49
N GLN A 74 9.65 -3.45 6.58
CA GLN A 74 10.02 -3.95 7.90
C GLN A 74 8.81 -4.40 8.73
N THR A 75 7.60 -3.99 8.37
CA THR A 75 6.37 -4.30 9.12
C THR A 75 5.68 -5.56 8.59
N PHE A 76 5.11 -6.39 9.46
CA PHE A 76 4.40 -7.64 9.10
C PHE A 76 5.23 -8.57 8.20
N THR A 77 6.54 -8.59 8.41
CA THR A 77 7.51 -9.31 7.56
C THR A 77 7.16 -10.81 7.44
N ALA A 78 6.87 -11.48 8.56
CA ALA A 78 6.58 -12.91 8.58
C ALA A 78 5.27 -13.24 7.84
N GLN A 79 4.22 -12.44 8.03
CA GLN A 79 2.97 -12.56 7.29
C GLN A 79 3.22 -12.43 5.79
N LYS A 80 3.97 -11.41 5.37
CA LYS A 80 4.26 -11.17 3.95
C LYS A 80 5.09 -12.27 3.30
N ASP A 81 6.00 -12.90 4.04
CA ASP A 81 6.75 -14.06 3.55
C ASP A 81 5.83 -15.27 3.34
N ARG A 82 4.94 -15.58 4.29
CA ARG A 82 3.95 -16.67 4.11
C ARG A 82 3.01 -16.41 2.94
N ILE A 83 2.50 -15.19 2.82
CA ILE A 83 1.65 -14.78 1.69
C ILE A 83 2.41 -14.92 0.36
N ALA A 84 3.68 -14.51 0.32
CA ALA A 84 4.52 -14.64 -0.87
C ALA A 84 4.75 -16.11 -1.26
N GLU A 85 5.02 -16.99 -0.30
CA GLU A 85 5.20 -18.43 -0.53
C GLU A 85 3.90 -19.08 -1.02
N ALA A 86 2.76 -18.82 -0.36
CA ALA A 86 1.45 -19.36 -0.76
C ALA A 86 1.02 -18.89 -2.16
N ALA A 87 1.46 -17.71 -2.59
CA ALA A 87 1.18 -17.19 -3.92
C ALA A 87 1.94 -17.91 -5.05
N LEU A 88 3.00 -18.67 -4.74
CA LEU A 88 3.76 -19.42 -5.76
C LEU A 88 2.91 -20.51 -6.42
N ASP A 89 1.95 -21.10 -5.70
CA ASP A 89 1.00 -22.10 -6.22
C ASP A 89 0.00 -21.52 -7.22
N LEU A 90 -0.01 -20.19 -7.38
CA LEU A 90 -0.88 -19.46 -8.33
C LEU A 90 -0.13 -19.02 -9.59
N LEU A 91 1.14 -19.39 -9.74
CA LEU A 91 1.89 -19.13 -10.96
C LEU A 91 1.26 -19.84 -12.16
N PRO A 92 1.28 -19.21 -13.35
CA PRO A 92 0.86 -19.90 -14.57
C PRO A 92 1.85 -21.04 -14.90
N THR A 93 1.47 -21.86 -15.86
CA THR A 93 2.37 -22.86 -16.45
C THR A 93 3.66 -22.21 -16.95
N THR A 94 4.75 -22.99 -16.99
CA THR A 94 6.04 -22.55 -17.53
C THR A 94 5.89 -21.89 -18.91
N GLY A 95 6.53 -20.73 -19.08
CA GLY A 95 6.40 -19.87 -20.26
C GLY A 95 5.23 -18.88 -20.19
N GLY A 96 4.44 -18.88 -19.11
CA GLY A 96 3.35 -17.95 -18.90
C GLY A 96 3.81 -16.52 -18.60
N THR A 97 2.90 -15.56 -18.77
CA THR A 97 3.17 -14.15 -18.52
C THR A 97 2.54 -13.69 -17.22
N ILE A 98 3.32 -13.07 -16.34
CA ILE A 98 2.81 -12.47 -15.10
C ILE A 98 3.07 -10.97 -15.04
N ALA A 99 2.15 -10.23 -14.42
CA ALA A 99 2.39 -8.85 -14.02
C ALA A 99 2.56 -8.75 -12.50
N ILE A 100 3.62 -8.08 -12.04
CA ILE A 100 3.90 -7.86 -10.62
C ILE A 100 3.78 -6.37 -10.30
N ASP A 101 2.89 -6.05 -9.38
CA ASP A 101 2.64 -4.70 -8.88
C ASP A 101 3.72 -4.21 -7.90
N ALA A 102 3.74 -2.91 -7.65
CA ALA A 102 4.57 -2.30 -6.62
C ALA A 102 3.96 -2.50 -5.22
N GLY A 103 4.74 -3.10 -4.33
CA GLY A 103 4.35 -3.37 -2.95
C GLY A 103 5.40 -4.20 -2.23
N THR A 104 5.40 -4.14 -0.90
CA THR A 104 6.36 -4.91 -0.09
C THR A 104 6.05 -6.40 -0.14
N THR A 105 4.77 -6.77 -0.15
CA THR A 105 4.33 -8.16 -0.26
C THR A 105 4.62 -8.73 -1.65
N THR A 106 4.36 -7.97 -2.72
CA THR A 106 4.68 -8.38 -4.10
C THR A 106 6.19 -8.41 -4.37
N SER A 107 6.99 -7.56 -3.70
CA SER A 107 8.45 -7.64 -3.75
C SER A 107 8.97 -8.92 -3.10
N ARG A 108 8.38 -9.36 -1.99
CA ARG A 108 8.71 -10.64 -1.36
C ARG A 108 8.31 -11.83 -2.23
N PHE A 109 7.15 -11.77 -2.86
CA PHE A 109 6.74 -12.74 -3.88
C PHE A 109 7.74 -12.81 -5.03
N ALA A 110 8.15 -11.67 -5.60
CA ALA A 110 9.16 -11.64 -6.66
C ALA A 110 10.49 -12.28 -6.22
N ARG A 111 10.90 -12.06 -4.96
CA ARG A 111 12.11 -12.68 -4.38
C ARG A 111 11.98 -14.19 -4.23
N ALA A 112 10.78 -14.70 -3.98
CA ALA A 112 10.49 -16.11 -3.75
C ALA A 112 10.29 -16.90 -5.05
N LEU A 113 10.25 -16.25 -6.22
CA LEU A 113 10.02 -16.92 -7.50
C LEU A 113 11.04 -18.07 -7.72
N PRO A 114 10.57 -19.27 -8.13
CA PRO A 114 11.46 -20.41 -8.38
C PRO A 114 12.45 -20.11 -9.51
N ARG A 115 13.70 -20.55 -9.33
CA ARG A 115 14.79 -20.28 -10.27
C ARG A 115 14.73 -21.12 -11.55
N ASP A 116 13.90 -22.15 -11.57
CA ASP A 116 13.70 -23.10 -12.66
C ASP A 116 12.38 -22.87 -13.43
N HIS A 117 11.54 -21.94 -12.97
CA HIS A 117 10.27 -21.64 -13.62
C HIS A 117 10.43 -20.52 -14.65
N GLN A 118 10.27 -20.84 -15.93
CA GLN A 118 10.34 -19.85 -17.00
C GLN A 118 9.11 -18.94 -17.01
N LEU A 119 9.32 -17.63 -16.99
CA LEU A 119 8.26 -16.63 -16.95
C LEU A 119 8.63 -15.41 -17.79
N THR A 120 7.63 -14.83 -18.44
CA THR A 120 7.69 -13.43 -18.87
C THR A 120 7.12 -12.57 -17.74
N VAL A 121 7.92 -11.68 -17.18
CA VAL A 121 7.51 -10.83 -16.05
C VAL A 121 7.40 -9.39 -16.52
N VAL A 122 6.22 -8.81 -16.36
CA VAL A 122 5.96 -7.38 -16.54
C VAL A 122 5.87 -6.71 -15.18
N THR A 123 6.61 -5.63 -14.95
CA THR A 123 6.46 -4.84 -13.72
C THR A 123 6.67 -3.36 -13.97
N HIS A 124 6.06 -2.53 -13.15
CA HIS A 124 6.35 -1.09 -13.08
C HIS A 124 7.15 -0.74 -11.83
N ALA A 125 7.45 -1.71 -10.95
CA ALA A 125 8.18 -1.49 -9.71
C ALA A 125 9.69 -1.61 -9.97
N VAL A 126 10.42 -0.52 -9.76
CA VAL A 126 11.88 -0.51 -9.95
C VAL A 126 12.60 -1.54 -9.06
N PRO A 127 12.23 -1.72 -7.77
CA PRO A 127 12.87 -2.73 -6.92
C PRO A 127 12.65 -4.17 -7.41
N VAL A 128 11.44 -4.48 -7.90
CA VAL A 128 11.12 -5.80 -8.46
C VAL A 128 11.93 -6.03 -9.74
N ALA A 129 11.96 -5.05 -10.64
CA ALA A 129 12.75 -5.16 -11.86
C ALA A 129 14.25 -5.35 -11.58
N ALA A 130 14.82 -4.56 -10.67
CA ALA A 130 16.22 -4.67 -10.29
C ALA A 130 16.57 -6.06 -9.73
N MET A 131 15.66 -6.63 -8.93
CA MET A 131 15.82 -7.96 -8.33
C MET A 131 15.76 -9.09 -9.38
N LEU A 132 14.90 -8.96 -10.38
CA LEU A 132 14.68 -10.02 -11.38
C LEU A 132 15.58 -9.89 -12.63
N ALA A 133 16.25 -8.77 -12.84
CA ALA A 133 17.05 -8.50 -14.04
C ALA A 133 18.18 -9.51 -14.31
N GLY A 134 18.67 -10.20 -13.27
CA GLY A 134 19.72 -11.21 -13.37
C GLY A 134 19.21 -12.65 -13.49
N SER A 135 17.89 -12.88 -13.46
CA SER A 135 17.32 -14.22 -13.42
C SER A 135 17.27 -14.85 -14.81
N PRO A 136 17.97 -15.98 -15.07
CA PRO A 136 18.11 -16.54 -16.42
C PRO A 136 16.81 -17.13 -16.99
N GLN A 137 15.83 -17.45 -16.14
CA GLN A 137 14.53 -17.98 -16.56
C GLN A 137 13.45 -16.88 -16.67
N ILE A 138 13.81 -15.61 -16.47
CA ILE A 138 12.87 -14.49 -16.50
C ILE A 138 13.15 -13.61 -17.70
N GLU A 139 12.18 -13.51 -18.60
CA GLU A 139 12.12 -12.42 -19.57
C GLU A 139 11.45 -11.21 -18.92
N LEU A 140 12.25 -10.20 -18.58
CA LEU A 140 11.78 -9.05 -17.80
C LEU A 140 11.42 -7.84 -18.68
N HIS A 141 10.21 -7.34 -18.51
CA HIS A 141 9.71 -6.08 -19.09
C HIS A 141 9.44 -5.07 -17.98
N LEU A 142 10.27 -4.03 -17.90
CA LEU A 142 10.04 -2.88 -17.01
C LEU A 142 9.22 -1.81 -17.75
N LEU A 143 8.05 -1.47 -17.20
CA LEU A 143 7.14 -0.49 -17.78
C LEU A 143 7.68 0.94 -17.68
N PRO A 144 7.43 1.79 -18.70
CA PRO A 144 7.88 3.18 -18.71
C PRO A 144 7.05 4.05 -17.77
N GLY A 145 7.51 5.27 -17.52
CA GLY A 145 6.76 6.31 -16.80
C GLY A 145 7.58 7.02 -15.72
N ARG A 146 6.93 7.96 -15.03
CA ARG A 146 7.56 8.71 -13.94
C ARG A 146 7.59 7.85 -12.68
N VAL A 147 8.76 7.65 -12.09
CA VAL A 147 8.90 6.87 -10.84
C VAL A 147 8.42 7.71 -9.64
N ARG A 148 7.39 7.25 -8.92
CA ARG A 148 6.98 7.82 -7.63
C ARG A 148 8.00 7.45 -6.55
N PRO A 149 8.56 8.41 -5.79
CA PRO A 149 9.51 8.08 -4.72
C PRO A 149 8.92 7.21 -3.60
N ALA A 150 7.63 7.36 -3.29
CA ALA A 150 7.00 6.69 -2.15
C ALA A 150 6.90 5.16 -2.29
N THR A 151 6.65 4.66 -3.51
CA THR A 151 6.60 3.22 -3.86
C THR A 151 7.71 2.76 -4.78
N GLN A 152 8.54 3.68 -5.29
CA GLN A 152 9.56 3.42 -6.30
C GLN A 152 8.97 2.73 -7.55
N ALA A 153 7.77 3.16 -7.93
CA ALA A 153 6.98 2.58 -9.01
C ALA A 153 6.79 3.59 -10.15
N ALA A 154 6.98 3.16 -11.39
CA ALA A 154 6.66 3.96 -12.57
C ALA A 154 5.14 4.12 -12.70
N VAL A 155 4.66 5.35 -12.80
CA VAL A 155 3.24 5.67 -12.94
C VAL A 155 3.00 6.73 -14.01
N GLY A 156 1.72 6.98 -14.27
CA GLY A 156 1.24 8.05 -15.13
C GLY A 156 0.75 7.52 -16.47
N ALA A 157 0.43 8.44 -17.39
CA ALA A 157 -0.22 8.10 -18.65
C ALA A 157 0.58 7.11 -19.50
N GLU A 158 1.91 7.21 -19.53
CA GLU A 158 2.79 6.29 -20.28
C GLU A 158 2.71 4.86 -19.73
N THR A 159 2.72 4.70 -18.40
CA THR A 159 2.59 3.38 -17.75
C THR A 159 1.22 2.78 -18.05
N VAL A 160 0.16 3.59 -17.93
CA VAL A 160 -1.22 3.15 -18.18
C VAL A 160 -1.42 2.76 -19.65
N ASP A 161 -0.90 3.54 -20.61
CA ASP A 161 -0.98 3.22 -22.03
C ASP A 161 -0.22 1.93 -22.36
N ALA A 162 0.99 1.76 -21.81
CA ALA A 162 1.76 0.53 -21.97
C ALA A 162 0.99 -0.69 -21.45
N LEU A 163 0.42 -0.61 -20.24
CA LEU A 163 -0.40 -1.67 -19.65
C LEU A 163 -1.66 -1.99 -20.49
N SER A 164 -2.29 -0.97 -21.08
CA SER A 164 -3.53 -1.15 -21.86
C SER A 164 -3.35 -2.05 -23.09
N ARG A 165 -2.11 -2.15 -23.61
CA ARG A 165 -1.73 -2.93 -24.79
C ARG A 165 -1.30 -4.35 -24.46
N LEU A 166 -1.26 -4.71 -23.17
CA LEU A 166 -0.82 -6.00 -22.69
C LEU A 166 -1.99 -6.90 -22.30
N ARG A 167 -1.76 -8.21 -22.43
CA ARG A 167 -2.58 -9.23 -21.79
C ARG A 167 -1.66 -10.23 -21.10
N VAL A 168 -1.79 -10.35 -19.78
CA VAL A 168 -1.01 -11.28 -18.96
C VAL A 168 -1.89 -12.40 -18.42
N ASP A 169 -1.30 -13.55 -18.14
CA ASP A 169 -2.04 -14.69 -17.60
C ASP A 169 -2.44 -14.45 -16.14
N VAL A 170 -1.50 -13.95 -15.32
CA VAL A 170 -1.76 -13.67 -13.90
C VAL A 170 -1.18 -12.30 -13.50
N CYS A 171 -1.96 -11.46 -12.84
CA CYS A 171 -1.45 -10.26 -12.16
C CYS A 171 -1.44 -10.47 -10.65
N PHE A 172 -0.30 -10.22 -10.03
CA PHE A 172 -0.12 -10.18 -8.58
C PHE A 172 -0.11 -8.72 -8.12
N VAL A 173 -1.17 -8.30 -7.44
CA VAL A 173 -1.43 -6.91 -7.04
C VAL A 173 -1.43 -6.76 -5.52
N ALA A 174 -0.89 -5.64 -5.03
CA ALA A 174 -0.96 -5.25 -3.62
C ALA A 174 -1.94 -4.08 -3.43
N THR A 175 -2.48 -3.94 -2.21
CA THR A 175 -3.44 -2.89 -1.87
C THR A 175 -3.06 -2.15 -0.59
N ASN A 176 -3.56 -0.92 -0.42
CA ASN A 176 -3.46 -0.17 0.83
C ASN A 176 -4.69 -0.37 1.71
N GLY A 177 -5.81 -0.79 1.12
CA GLY A 177 -7.05 -1.08 1.82
C GLY A 177 -7.96 -2.00 1.00
N LEU A 178 -8.70 -2.87 1.68
CA LEU A 178 -9.69 -3.76 1.12
C LEU A 178 -10.92 -3.80 2.02
N THR A 179 -12.10 -3.48 1.48
CA THR A 179 -13.39 -3.68 2.16
C THR A 179 -14.40 -4.29 1.21
N LEU A 180 -15.46 -4.92 1.73
CA LEU A 180 -16.54 -5.46 0.89
C LEU A 180 -17.25 -4.38 0.08
N ALA A 181 -17.52 -3.23 0.70
CA ALA A 181 -18.27 -2.15 0.08
C ALA A 181 -17.46 -1.38 -0.97
N HIS A 182 -16.17 -1.14 -0.71
CA HIS A 182 -15.33 -0.30 -1.55
C HIS A 182 -14.41 -1.09 -2.49
N GLY A 183 -14.07 -2.34 -2.16
CA GLY A 183 -13.05 -3.10 -2.89
C GLY A 183 -11.64 -2.64 -2.55
N LEU A 184 -10.72 -2.78 -3.51
CA LEU A 184 -9.31 -2.48 -3.32
C LEU A 184 -9.04 -1.00 -3.59
N SER A 185 -8.31 -0.36 -2.68
CA SER A 185 -8.06 1.08 -2.70
C SER A 185 -6.60 1.45 -2.44
N THR A 186 -6.19 2.61 -2.98
CA THR A 186 -4.90 3.27 -2.75
C THR A 186 -5.09 4.78 -2.53
N PRO A 187 -4.20 5.46 -1.79
CA PRO A 187 -4.25 6.91 -1.57
C PRO A 187 -3.97 7.79 -2.80
N ASP A 188 -3.22 7.30 -3.80
CA ASP A 188 -2.66 8.12 -4.87
C ASP A 188 -3.36 7.90 -6.22
N HIS A 189 -3.58 8.99 -6.96
CA HIS A 189 -4.35 8.96 -8.21
C HIS A 189 -3.63 8.27 -9.36
N ASP A 190 -2.32 8.46 -9.48
CA ASP A 190 -1.53 7.82 -10.52
C ASP A 190 -1.28 6.34 -10.21
N GLU A 191 -1.19 5.98 -8.92
CA GLU A 191 -1.21 4.57 -8.51
C GLU A 191 -2.55 3.91 -8.77
N ALA A 192 -3.66 4.55 -8.40
CA ALA A 192 -4.98 3.99 -8.64
C ALA A 192 -5.22 3.74 -10.13
N ALA A 193 -4.77 4.66 -10.99
CA ALA A 193 -4.85 4.50 -12.44
C ALA A 193 -3.97 3.35 -12.95
N THR A 194 -2.72 3.27 -12.49
CA THR A 194 -1.77 2.21 -12.87
C THR A 194 -2.24 0.83 -12.40
N LYS A 195 -2.66 0.70 -11.13
CA LYS A 195 -3.18 -0.56 -10.57
C LYS A 195 -4.47 -1.01 -11.27
N ARG A 196 -5.36 -0.08 -11.62
CA ARG A 196 -6.55 -0.41 -12.43
C ARG A 196 -6.17 -0.93 -13.81
N ALA A 197 -5.17 -0.34 -14.46
CA ALA A 197 -4.67 -0.81 -15.75
C ALA A 197 -4.02 -2.20 -15.64
N LEU A 198 -3.27 -2.47 -14.55
CA LEU A 198 -2.74 -3.80 -14.23
C LEU A 198 -3.84 -4.86 -14.11
N VAL A 199 -4.85 -4.58 -13.29
CA VAL A 199 -6.01 -5.47 -13.08
C VAL A 199 -6.72 -5.75 -14.41
N ASN A 200 -6.96 -4.72 -15.21
CA ASN A 200 -7.63 -4.86 -16.51
C ASN A 200 -6.80 -5.59 -17.58
N ALA A 201 -5.48 -5.68 -17.41
CA ALA A 201 -4.60 -6.37 -18.34
C ALA A 201 -4.52 -7.88 -18.07
N ALA A 202 -5.02 -8.36 -16.94
CA ALA A 202 -4.85 -9.76 -16.54
C ALA A 202 -6.06 -10.63 -16.86
N ARG A 203 -5.80 -11.92 -17.12
CA ARG A 203 -6.84 -12.96 -17.18
C ARG A 203 -7.24 -13.45 -15.79
N ARG A 204 -6.28 -13.51 -14.87
CA ARG A 204 -6.47 -13.83 -13.46
C ARG A 204 -5.78 -12.79 -12.58
N VAL A 205 -6.48 -12.28 -11.57
CA VAL A 205 -6.01 -11.26 -10.64
C VAL A 205 -5.89 -11.86 -9.24
N VAL A 206 -4.69 -11.82 -8.70
CA VAL A 206 -4.34 -12.31 -7.37
C VAL A 206 -3.94 -11.12 -6.50
N CYS A 207 -4.72 -10.81 -5.48
CA CYS A 207 -4.37 -9.80 -4.49
C CYS A 207 -3.52 -10.43 -3.37
N LEU A 208 -2.34 -9.86 -3.13
CA LEU A 208 -1.46 -10.22 -2.03
C LEU A 208 -1.49 -9.12 -0.98
N THR A 209 -2.07 -9.40 0.18
CA THR A 209 -2.12 -8.41 1.27
C THR A 209 -2.17 -9.05 2.63
N ASP A 210 -1.46 -8.47 3.59
CA ASP A 210 -1.61 -8.82 4.99
C ASP A 210 -2.97 -8.34 5.54
N SER A 211 -3.43 -9.01 6.59
CA SER A 211 -4.71 -8.79 7.26
C SER A 211 -4.88 -7.35 7.77
N SER A 212 -3.79 -6.62 8.04
CA SER A 212 -3.85 -5.21 8.47
C SER A 212 -4.42 -4.25 7.42
N LYS A 213 -4.60 -4.69 6.16
CA LYS A 213 -5.24 -3.90 5.09
C LYS A 213 -6.70 -4.25 4.88
N ILE A 214 -7.21 -5.30 5.52
CA ILE A 214 -8.59 -5.74 5.40
C ILE A 214 -9.45 -4.95 6.40
N GLY A 215 -10.63 -4.51 5.97
CA GLY A 215 -11.47 -3.57 6.72
C GLY A 215 -10.99 -2.11 6.64
N VAL A 216 -9.89 -1.85 5.93
CA VAL A 216 -9.33 -0.50 5.73
C VAL A 216 -9.77 0.04 4.38
N GLU A 217 -10.27 1.27 4.37
CA GLU A 217 -10.59 2.01 3.14
C GLU A 217 -9.62 3.18 2.96
N THR A 218 -9.12 3.36 1.73
CA THR A 218 -8.35 4.54 1.34
C THR A 218 -9.04 5.30 0.21
N THR A 219 -8.54 6.48 -0.11
CA THR A 219 -9.26 7.50 -0.89
C THR A 219 -9.76 7.04 -2.26
N LEU A 220 -9.00 6.19 -2.97
CA LEU A 220 -9.28 5.87 -4.37
C LEU A 220 -9.38 4.38 -4.61
N ARG A 221 -10.58 3.92 -4.96
CA ARG A 221 -10.82 2.57 -5.49
C ARG A 221 -10.07 2.36 -6.81
N PHE A 222 -9.26 1.31 -6.90
CA PHE A 222 -8.67 0.88 -8.18
C PHE A 222 -9.32 -0.39 -8.74
N ALA A 223 -9.89 -1.25 -7.90
CA ALA A 223 -10.62 -2.46 -8.31
C ALA A 223 -11.81 -2.74 -7.39
N ALA A 224 -12.93 -3.20 -7.95
CA ALA A 224 -14.00 -3.78 -7.15
C ALA A 224 -13.63 -5.22 -6.77
N LEU A 225 -14.31 -5.81 -5.76
CA LEU A 225 -14.06 -7.20 -5.36
C LEU A 225 -14.23 -8.18 -6.52
N GLY A 226 -15.27 -8.02 -7.35
CA GLY A 226 -15.49 -8.86 -8.53
C GLY A 226 -14.46 -8.69 -9.66
N ASN A 227 -13.43 -7.86 -9.48
CA ASN A 227 -12.27 -7.78 -10.38
C ASN A 227 -11.07 -8.57 -9.87
N VAL A 228 -11.18 -9.23 -8.72
CA VAL A 228 -10.13 -10.03 -8.09
C VAL A 228 -10.61 -11.47 -8.01
N ASP A 229 -9.79 -12.41 -8.49
CA ASP A 229 -10.14 -13.83 -8.48
C ASP A 229 -9.69 -14.49 -7.17
N VAL A 230 -8.52 -14.12 -6.66
CA VAL A 230 -7.93 -14.70 -5.46
C VAL A 230 -7.39 -13.62 -4.53
N LEU A 231 -7.72 -13.72 -3.25
CA LEU A 231 -7.05 -13.01 -2.16
C LEU A 231 -6.16 -13.98 -1.39
N VAL A 232 -4.88 -13.65 -1.29
CA VAL A 232 -3.93 -14.36 -0.42
C VAL A 232 -3.59 -13.44 0.76
N THR A 233 -3.88 -13.90 1.97
CA THR A 233 -3.69 -13.15 3.21
C THR A 233 -3.20 -14.06 4.33
N ASP A 234 -2.80 -13.48 5.45
CA ASP A 234 -2.32 -14.22 6.62
C ASP A 234 -3.45 -14.64 7.56
N SER A 235 -3.15 -15.60 8.44
CA SER A 235 -4.07 -16.14 9.44
C SER A 235 -4.56 -15.16 10.50
N ASP A 236 -4.10 -13.90 10.53
CA ASP A 236 -4.58 -12.90 11.50
C ASP A 236 -5.85 -12.19 11.00
N ILE A 237 -6.40 -12.58 9.83
CA ILE A 237 -7.72 -12.14 9.36
C ILE A 237 -8.84 -12.64 10.29
N ASP A 238 -9.85 -11.81 10.50
CA ASP A 238 -11.08 -12.19 11.20
C ASP A 238 -11.90 -13.21 10.39
N ASP A 239 -12.34 -14.30 11.04
CA ASP A 239 -13.03 -15.41 10.39
C ASP A 239 -14.37 -14.97 9.75
N ASP A 240 -15.12 -14.08 10.40
CA ASP A 240 -16.40 -13.57 9.86
C ASP A 240 -16.14 -12.76 8.59
N VAL A 241 -15.09 -11.93 8.59
CA VAL A 241 -14.68 -11.16 7.41
C VAL A 241 -14.17 -12.07 6.28
N ALA A 242 -13.44 -13.13 6.61
CA ALA A 242 -12.97 -14.10 5.63
C ALA A 242 -14.15 -14.82 4.96
N ASP A 243 -15.19 -15.18 5.72
CA ASP A 243 -16.39 -15.83 5.22
C ASP A 243 -17.23 -14.88 4.37
N GLU A 244 -17.44 -13.63 4.81
CA GLU A 244 -18.10 -12.60 4.01
C GLU A 244 -17.39 -12.38 2.64
N LEU A 245 -16.06 -12.38 2.63
CA LEU A 245 -15.28 -12.29 1.39
C LEU A 245 -15.50 -13.51 0.49
N ARG A 246 -15.52 -14.73 1.04
CA ARG A 246 -15.82 -15.95 0.26
C ARG A 246 -17.23 -15.93 -0.32
N GLU A 247 -18.22 -15.48 0.46
CA GLU A 247 -19.61 -15.36 0.01
C GLU A 247 -19.77 -14.35 -1.14
N SER A 248 -18.88 -13.36 -1.23
CA SER A 248 -18.83 -12.43 -2.37
C SER A 248 -18.32 -13.06 -3.67
N GLY A 249 -17.89 -14.33 -3.64
CA GLY A 249 -17.35 -15.08 -4.78
C GLY A 249 -15.83 -14.99 -4.92
N LEU A 250 -15.14 -14.37 -3.97
CA LEU A 250 -13.67 -14.25 -3.95
C LEU A 250 -13.04 -15.53 -3.38
N GLU A 251 -12.07 -16.14 -4.08
CA GLU A 251 -11.27 -17.22 -3.51
C GLU A 251 -10.34 -16.63 -2.43
N VAL A 252 -10.50 -17.05 -1.17
CA VAL A 252 -9.64 -16.58 -0.06
C VAL A 252 -8.68 -17.70 0.38
N ARG A 253 -7.37 -17.46 0.21
CA ARG A 253 -6.27 -18.32 0.68
C ARG A 253 -5.61 -17.71 1.91
N ILE A 254 -5.58 -18.47 2.99
CA ILE A 254 -4.96 -18.07 4.26
C ILE A 254 -3.59 -18.76 4.38
N ALA A 255 -2.56 -17.98 4.70
CA ALA A 255 -1.14 -18.40 4.74
C ALA A 255 -0.48 -18.28 6.13
#